data_AF-A0A938HES4-F1
#
_entry.id   AF-A0A938HES4-F1
#
_cell.length_a   1.000
_cell.length_b   1.000
_cell.length_c   1.000
_cell.angle_alpha   90.00
_cell.angle_beta   90.00
_cell.angle_gamma   90.00
#
_symmetry.space_group_name_H-M   'P 1'
#
loop_
_entity.id
_entity.type
_entity.pdbx_description
1 polymer ?
#
loop_
_entity_poly.entity_id
_entity_poly.type
_entity_poly.pdbx_seq_one_letter_code
_entity_poly.pdbx_strand_id
1 'polypeptide(L)'
;MRFYLLLFALISFSVFGQKNRKNIWNTAQYLRPHPLNVSQGVLYRYELPFCDTTRTVDVYIPSDYNVQQKVKTLYMHDGQMLFDSTQTWNKQEWGVDELFGKQLKGLQYPPFIVVGIYNDPPNRYAEFFPQKVADYMPDSYRNQLLSKLWNGQLRADAYLNWIEDTLVPFIEHACVNVSTKTKDRMVLGSSMGGLISLYALCEKPKLFGAAACLSIHTPMINFGMFEEGMVEAMVIPFNIYLEQELKADKKHKLYIDRGTETLDAYYAPYHDRLLNTLARIGYNTQSPRFLEAIVQGAAHDEKSWAKRLDVPILFMLTDNRSQ
;
A
#
# COMPACT_ATOMS: atom_id res chain seq x y z
N MET A 1 -38.71 45.68 34.19
CA MET A 1 -37.46 45.28 33.52
C MET A 1 -37.45 43.76 33.43
N ARG A 2 -37.78 43.18 32.26
CA ARG A 2 -37.81 41.72 32.06
C ARG A 2 -36.41 41.23 31.73
N PHE A 3 -35.84 40.35 32.55
CA PHE A 3 -34.61 39.62 32.24
C PHE A 3 -34.97 38.35 31.46
N TYR A 4 -34.50 38.25 30.22
CA TYR A 4 -34.50 37.01 29.44
C TYR A 4 -33.15 36.31 29.67
N LEU A 5 -33.16 35.14 30.32
CA LEU A 5 -32.01 34.22 30.30
C LEU A 5 -32.09 33.39 29.01
N LEU A 6 -31.15 33.65 28.10
CA LEU A 6 -30.89 32.82 26.93
C LEU A 6 -30.09 31.58 27.36
N LEU A 7 -30.72 30.40 27.27
CA LEU A 7 -30.05 29.11 27.36
C LEU A 7 -29.30 28.85 26.04
N PHE A 8 -27.97 28.87 26.06
CA PHE A 8 -27.16 28.30 24.98
C PHE A 8 -27.08 26.79 25.18
N ALA A 9 -27.80 26.03 24.35
CA ALA A 9 -27.58 24.59 24.23
C ALA A 9 -26.35 24.36 23.34
N LEU A 10 -25.22 24.02 23.96
CA LEU A 10 -24.04 23.48 23.27
C LEU A 10 -24.38 22.07 22.77
N ILE A 11 -24.69 21.95 21.48
CA ILE A 11 -24.74 20.66 20.80
C ILE A 11 -23.28 20.24 20.58
N SER A 12 -22.78 19.37 21.46
CA SER A 12 -21.52 18.67 21.27
C SER A 12 -21.75 17.57 20.24
N PHE A 13 -21.17 17.70 19.04
CA PHE A 13 -20.99 16.58 18.14
C PHE A 13 -19.81 15.75 18.63
N SER A 14 -20.07 14.82 19.55
CA SER A 14 -19.14 13.76 19.91
C SER A 14 -19.15 12.69 18.81
N VAL A 15 -18.27 12.83 17.83
CA VAL A 15 -17.91 11.71 16.92
C VAL A 15 -16.87 10.86 17.64
N PHE A 16 -17.32 10.03 18.58
CA PHE A 16 -16.52 8.96 19.15
C PHE A 16 -17.34 7.67 19.19
N GLY A 17 -16.90 6.68 18.40
CA GLY A 17 -17.22 5.27 18.62
C GLY A 17 -18.51 4.74 17.98
N GLN A 18 -18.54 4.59 16.66
CA GLN A 18 -19.37 3.55 16.02
C GLN A 18 -18.53 2.31 15.68
N LYS A 19 -18.06 1.61 16.71
CA LYS A 19 -17.74 0.18 16.55
C LYS A 19 -19.06 -0.60 16.60
N ASN A 20 -19.37 -1.34 15.53
CA ASN A 20 -20.51 -2.27 15.38
C ASN A 20 -21.86 -1.76 14.82
N ARG A 21 -21.86 -0.83 13.87
CA ARG A 21 -22.91 -0.88 12.83
C ARG A 21 -22.29 -1.46 11.57
N LYS A 22 -22.87 -2.53 11.01
CA LYS A 22 -22.62 -2.86 9.60
C LYS A 22 -23.06 -1.62 8.83
N ASN A 23 -22.12 -0.78 8.43
CA ASN A 23 -22.42 0.33 7.55
C ASN A 23 -23.08 -0.28 6.31
N ILE A 24 -24.36 -0.01 6.13
CA ILE A 24 -25.04 -0.34 4.88
C ILE A 24 -24.54 0.72 3.92
N TRP A 25 -23.48 0.41 3.19
CA TRP A 25 -22.93 1.30 2.20
C TRP A 25 -23.97 1.50 1.09
N ASN A 26 -24.22 2.74 0.71
CA ASN A 26 -24.88 3.04 -0.55
C ASN A 26 -23.78 3.30 -1.58
N THR A 27 -23.35 2.26 -2.31
CA THR A 27 -22.22 2.33 -3.26
C THR A 27 -22.39 3.47 -4.28
N ALA A 28 -23.61 3.74 -4.73
CA ALA A 28 -23.89 4.80 -5.70
C ALA A 28 -23.58 6.21 -5.16
N GLN A 29 -23.62 6.43 -3.84
CA GLN A 29 -23.28 7.71 -3.22
C GLN A 29 -21.80 8.08 -3.42
N TYR A 30 -20.92 7.07 -3.46
CA TYR A 30 -19.48 7.27 -3.53
C TYR A 30 -18.93 7.18 -4.95
N LEU A 31 -19.72 6.65 -5.90
CA LEU A 31 -19.33 6.49 -7.29
C LEU A 31 -19.09 7.87 -7.95
N ARG A 32 -18.03 7.96 -8.75
CA ARG A 32 -17.69 9.16 -9.52
C ARG A 32 -17.37 8.81 -10.98
N PRO A 33 -17.64 9.71 -11.92
CA PRO A 33 -17.13 9.56 -13.28
C PRO A 33 -15.60 9.66 -13.28
N HIS A 34 -14.95 8.99 -14.23
CA HIS A 34 -13.53 9.14 -14.50
C HIS A 34 -13.26 9.14 -16.00
N PRO A 35 -12.15 9.77 -16.44
CA PRO A 35 -11.75 9.76 -17.85
C PRO A 35 -10.80 8.60 -18.21
N LEU A 36 -10.41 7.77 -17.23
CA LEU A 36 -9.41 6.71 -17.45
C LEU A 36 -9.87 5.70 -18.50
N ASN A 37 -8.94 5.32 -19.37
CA ASN A 37 -9.11 4.24 -20.33
C ASN A 37 -8.39 2.99 -19.83
N VAL A 38 -9.04 1.83 -19.99
CA VAL A 38 -8.41 0.53 -19.74
C VAL A 38 -8.47 -0.31 -21.01
N SER A 39 -7.43 -1.10 -21.26
CA SER A 39 -7.30 -2.01 -22.41
C SER A 39 -8.30 -3.16 -22.40
N GLN A 40 -8.77 -3.55 -21.21
CA GLN A 40 -9.80 -4.58 -20.98
C GLN A 40 -10.40 -4.41 -19.59
N GLY A 41 -11.48 -5.14 -19.29
CA GLY A 41 -12.13 -5.11 -17.97
C GLY A 41 -12.96 -3.85 -17.76
N VAL A 42 -13.32 -3.58 -16.51
CA VAL A 42 -14.10 -2.41 -16.12
C VAL A 42 -13.46 -1.75 -14.91
N LEU A 43 -13.41 -0.42 -14.93
CA LEU A 43 -12.93 0.40 -13.83
C LEU A 43 -14.10 1.17 -13.21
N TYR A 44 -14.12 1.25 -11.87
CA TYR A 44 -15.06 2.08 -11.12
C TYR A 44 -14.28 3.02 -10.19
N ARG A 45 -14.59 4.31 -10.24
CA ARG A 45 -14.00 5.30 -9.33
C ARG A 45 -14.93 5.59 -8.16
N TYR A 46 -14.36 5.59 -6.97
CA TYR A 46 -15.03 6.00 -5.75
C TYR A 46 -14.25 7.10 -5.02
N GLU A 47 -14.98 8.02 -4.39
CA GLU A 47 -14.44 8.97 -3.42
C GLU A 47 -14.98 8.63 -2.05
N LEU A 48 -14.12 8.18 -1.14
CA LEU A 48 -14.50 7.74 0.20
C LEU A 48 -14.05 8.76 1.25
N PRO A 49 -14.79 8.96 2.35
CA PRO A 49 -14.38 9.87 3.43
C PRO A 49 -13.04 9.43 4.06
N PHE A 50 -12.12 10.37 4.30
CA PHE A 50 -10.84 10.14 4.96
C PHE A 50 -10.48 11.34 5.85
N CYS A 51 -10.63 11.18 7.16
CA CYS A 51 -10.56 12.28 8.14
C CYS A 51 -11.47 13.44 7.69
N ASP A 52 -10.92 14.65 7.55
CA ASP A 52 -11.65 15.85 7.11
C ASP A 52 -11.64 16.03 5.57
N THR A 53 -11.24 14.99 4.84
CA THR A 53 -11.07 14.99 3.37
C THR A 53 -11.74 13.77 2.73
N THR A 54 -11.44 13.52 1.46
CA THR A 54 -11.80 12.29 0.76
C THR A 54 -10.58 11.62 0.15
N ARG A 55 -10.67 10.32 -0.07
CA ARG A 55 -9.67 9.49 -0.72
C ARG A 55 -10.26 8.89 -1.99
N THR A 56 -9.62 9.14 -3.12
CA THR A 56 -9.98 8.52 -4.40
C THR A 56 -9.48 7.07 -4.44
N VAL A 57 -10.34 6.17 -4.91
CA VAL A 57 -10.05 4.76 -5.10
C VAL A 57 -10.60 4.30 -6.43
N ASP A 58 -9.76 3.67 -7.24
CA ASP A 58 -10.18 3.02 -8.48
C ASP A 58 -10.23 1.50 -8.27
N VAL A 59 -11.37 0.88 -8.59
CA VAL A 59 -11.59 -0.56 -8.48
C VAL A 59 -11.64 -1.15 -9.88
N TYR A 60 -10.65 -1.97 -10.20
CA TYR A 60 -10.52 -2.66 -11.47
C TYR A 60 -11.04 -4.09 -11.37
N ILE A 61 -11.98 -4.42 -12.25
CA ILE A 61 -12.59 -5.74 -12.40
C ILE A 61 -12.15 -6.32 -13.76
N PRO A 62 -11.33 -7.39 -13.76
CA PRO A 62 -10.89 -8.05 -14.99
C PRO A 62 -12.04 -8.61 -15.82
N SER A 63 -11.85 -8.78 -17.13
CA SER A 63 -12.91 -9.27 -18.03
C SER A 63 -13.34 -10.71 -17.78
N ASP A 64 -12.46 -11.53 -17.21
CA ASP A 64 -12.69 -12.93 -16.85
C ASP A 64 -13.33 -13.09 -15.46
N TYR A 65 -13.77 -11.99 -14.84
CA TYR A 65 -14.42 -11.99 -13.54
C TYR A 65 -15.71 -12.83 -13.52
N ASN A 66 -15.67 -13.94 -12.79
CA ASN A 66 -16.84 -14.77 -12.56
C ASN A 66 -17.49 -14.44 -11.22
N VAL A 67 -18.66 -13.80 -11.28
CA VAL A 67 -19.46 -13.41 -10.11
C VAL A 67 -19.88 -14.58 -9.21
N GLN A 68 -19.77 -15.83 -9.64
CA GLN A 68 -20.09 -17.01 -8.82
C GLN A 68 -18.89 -17.53 -8.01
N GLN A 69 -17.67 -17.09 -8.33
CA GLN A 69 -16.45 -17.52 -7.67
C GLN A 69 -16.03 -16.50 -6.61
N LYS A 70 -15.45 -17.00 -5.51
CA LYS A 70 -14.79 -16.12 -4.53
C LYS A 70 -13.51 -15.57 -5.14
N VAL A 71 -13.36 -14.25 -5.14
CA VAL A 71 -12.19 -13.56 -5.68
C VAL A 71 -11.31 -12.99 -4.58
N LYS A 72 -10.00 -12.90 -4.83
CA LYS A 72 -9.04 -12.21 -3.97
C LYS A 72 -9.02 -10.70 -4.26
N THR A 73 -8.43 -9.92 -3.37
CA THR A 73 -8.27 -8.47 -3.58
C THR A 73 -6.81 -8.07 -3.43
N LEU A 74 -6.28 -7.42 -4.46
CA LEU A 74 -4.97 -6.76 -4.43
C LEU A 74 -5.18 -5.26 -4.25
N TYR A 75 -4.74 -4.72 -3.11
CA TYR A 75 -4.71 -3.29 -2.86
C TYR A 75 -3.36 -2.74 -3.33
N MET A 76 -3.39 -1.74 -4.21
CA MET A 76 -2.18 -1.11 -4.75
C MET A 76 -2.12 0.35 -4.35
N HIS A 77 -0.98 0.79 -3.82
CA HIS A 77 -0.71 2.19 -3.54
C HIS A 77 -0.42 2.98 -4.83
N ASP A 78 -0.49 4.31 -4.74
CA ASP A 78 -0.32 5.21 -5.90
C ASP A 78 -1.27 4.89 -7.06
N GLY A 79 -2.54 4.65 -6.71
CA GLY A 79 -3.61 4.22 -7.62
C GLY A 79 -3.76 5.05 -8.90
N GLN A 80 -3.37 6.33 -8.85
CA GLN A 80 -3.39 7.23 -10.00
C GLN A 80 -2.39 6.86 -11.10
N MET A 81 -1.42 5.97 -10.82
CA MET A 81 -0.37 5.57 -11.75
C MET A 81 -0.63 4.21 -12.42
N LEU A 82 -1.77 3.56 -12.15
CA LEU A 82 -1.93 2.14 -12.47
C LEU A 82 -2.44 1.83 -13.89
N PHE A 83 -3.30 2.69 -14.46
CA PHE A 83 -4.17 2.28 -15.58
C PHE A 83 -4.16 3.18 -16.82
N ASP A 84 -3.84 4.47 -16.71
CA ASP A 84 -3.84 5.35 -17.89
C ASP A 84 -2.70 6.38 -17.84
N SER A 85 -1.61 6.08 -18.56
CA SER A 85 -0.42 6.92 -18.67
C SER A 85 -0.71 8.31 -19.27
N THR A 86 -1.81 8.51 -20.00
CA THR A 86 -2.17 9.84 -20.51
C THR A 86 -2.58 10.80 -19.39
N GLN A 87 -3.05 10.24 -18.27
CA GLN A 87 -3.54 10.96 -17.10
C GLN A 87 -2.47 11.16 -16.03
N THR A 88 -1.32 10.48 -16.14
CA THR A 88 -0.25 10.60 -15.15
C THR A 88 0.65 11.81 -15.41
N TRP A 89 1.31 12.26 -14.35
CA TRP A 89 2.18 13.44 -14.37
C TRP A 89 3.45 13.20 -15.21
N ASN A 90 3.96 11.98 -15.26
CA ASN A 90 5.20 11.63 -15.99
C ASN A 90 4.97 10.85 -17.29
N LYS A 91 3.71 10.68 -17.71
CA LYS A 91 3.32 9.92 -18.91
C LYS A 91 3.77 8.46 -18.88
N GLN A 92 3.80 7.88 -17.70
CA GLN A 92 4.05 6.46 -17.45
C GLN A 92 2.95 5.85 -16.60
N GLU A 93 2.83 4.53 -16.65
CA GLU A 93 1.89 3.76 -15.87
C GLU A 93 2.46 2.37 -15.59
N TRP A 94 1.82 1.67 -14.66
CA TRP A 94 2.13 0.29 -14.34
C TRP A 94 1.52 -0.72 -15.31
N GLY A 95 0.46 -0.33 -16.03
CA GLY A 95 -0.23 -1.18 -17.01
C GLY A 95 -0.92 -2.38 -16.35
N VAL A 96 -1.62 -2.12 -15.24
CA VAL A 96 -2.26 -3.18 -14.43
C VAL A 96 -3.37 -3.88 -15.20
N ASP A 97 -4.08 -3.19 -16.09
CA ASP A 97 -5.09 -3.79 -16.93
C ASP A 97 -4.48 -4.59 -18.09
N GLU A 98 -3.37 -4.13 -18.69
CA GLU A 98 -2.66 -4.89 -19.72
C GLU A 98 -2.02 -6.17 -19.19
N LEU A 99 -1.63 -6.19 -17.91
CA LEU A 99 -1.08 -7.36 -17.20
C LEU A 99 -1.88 -8.64 -17.51
N PHE A 100 -3.21 -8.55 -17.46
CA PHE A 100 -4.13 -9.68 -17.68
C PHE A 100 -4.07 -10.23 -19.12
N GLY A 101 -3.83 -9.35 -20.10
CA GLY A 101 -3.79 -9.70 -21.53
C GLY A 101 -2.39 -10.03 -22.03
N LYS A 102 -1.36 -9.72 -21.23
CA LYS A 102 0.05 -9.92 -21.55
C LYS A 102 0.68 -10.96 -20.62
N GLN A 103 1.16 -10.55 -19.45
CA GLN A 103 2.02 -11.41 -18.61
C GLN A 103 1.24 -12.54 -17.94
N LEU A 104 -0.05 -12.34 -17.62
CA LEU A 104 -0.88 -13.38 -17.01
C LEU A 104 -1.59 -14.28 -18.02
N LYS A 105 -1.54 -13.95 -19.32
CA LYS A 105 -2.29 -14.66 -20.35
C LYS A 105 -1.86 -16.13 -20.43
N GLY A 106 -2.82 -17.03 -20.23
CA GLY A 106 -2.59 -18.48 -20.30
C GLY A 106 -2.03 -19.10 -19.02
N LEU A 107 -1.76 -18.30 -17.99
CA LEU A 107 -1.37 -18.81 -16.67
C LEU A 107 -2.61 -19.16 -15.86
N GLN A 108 -2.48 -20.16 -14.98
CA GLN A 108 -3.51 -20.48 -14.00
C GLN A 108 -3.21 -19.76 -12.68
N TYR A 109 -4.12 -18.89 -12.25
CA TYR A 109 -4.02 -18.18 -10.98
C TYR A 109 -5.40 -18.03 -10.34
N PRO A 110 -5.50 -17.91 -9.01
CA PRO A 110 -6.75 -17.55 -8.35
C PRO A 110 -7.29 -16.19 -8.85
N PRO A 111 -8.59 -16.07 -9.15
CA PRO A 111 -9.17 -14.83 -9.64
C PRO A 111 -9.05 -13.71 -8.59
N PHE A 112 -8.80 -12.48 -9.06
CA PHE A 112 -8.61 -11.33 -8.18
C PHE A 112 -9.07 -10.02 -8.84
N ILE A 113 -9.40 -9.04 -8.01
CA ILE A 113 -9.61 -7.64 -8.42
C ILE A 113 -8.46 -6.77 -7.93
N VAL A 114 -8.31 -5.59 -8.50
CA VAL A 114 -7.33 -4.60 -8.06
C VAL A 114 -8.05 -3.36 -7.51
N VAL A 115 -7.59 -2.87 -6.36
CA VAL A 115 -8.07 -1.66 -5.71
C VAL A 115 -6.90 -0.68 -5.64
N GLY A 116 -6.87 0.31 -6.54
CA GLY A 116 -5.87 1.36 -6.60
C GLY A 116 -6.21 2.50 -5.65
N ILE A 117 -5.38 2.72 -4.64
CA ILE A 117 -5.56 3.77 -3.63
C ILE A 117 -4.72 4.98 -4.02
N TYR A 118 -5.38 6.09 -4.36
CA TYR A 118 -4.67 7.31 -4.77
C TYR A 118 -3.88 7.85 -3.59
N ASN A 119 -2.65 8.28 -3.82
CA ASN A 119 -1.93 9.02 -2.80
C ASN A 119 -2.51 10.44 -2.63
N ASP A 120 -2.14 11.12 -1.55
CA ASP A 120 -2.38 12.56 -1.39
C ASP A 120 -1.01 13.26 -1.51
N PRO A 121 -0.68 13.89 -2.66
CA PRO A 121 0.70 14.30 -2.94
C PRO A 121 1.38 15.12 -1.83
N PRO A 122 0.74 16.13 -1.19
CA PRO A 122 1.30 16.87 -0.06
C PRO A 122 1.56 16.00 1.19
N ASN A 123 0.81 14.91 1.36
CA ASN A 123 0.86 14.05 2.55
C ASN A 123 1.42 12.65 2.26
N ARG A 124 1.79 12.32 1.02
CA ARG A 124 2.25 10.98 0.64
C ARG A 124 3.43 10.52 1.49
N TYR A 125 4.38 11.40 1.77
CA TYR A 125 5.51 11.08 2.64
C TYR A 125 5.07 10.80 4.09
N ALA A 126 4.10 11.56 4.60
CA ALA A 126 3.54 11.34 5.93
C ALA A 126 2.72 10.05 6.03
N GLU A 127 1.96 9.72 4.98
CA GLU A 127 1.09 8.54 4.93
C GLU A 127 1.87 7.25 4.66
N PHE A 128 2.98 7.32 3.92
CA PHE A 128 3.72 6.12 3.52
C PHE A 128 4.98 5.86 4.36
N PHE A 129 5.40 6.79 5.21
CA PHE A 129 6.50 6.56 6.14
C PHE A 129 6.03 5.67 7.31
N PRO A 130 6.69 4.53 7.60
CA PRO A 130 6.35 3.65 8.72
C PRO A 130 6.40 4.39 10.07
N GLN A 131 5.28 4.93 10.54
CA GLN A 131 5.32 6.01 11.54
C GLN A 131 5.94 5.61 12.88
N LYS A 132 5.75 4.36 13.33
CA LYS A 132 6.35 3.86 14.57
C LYS A 132 7.87 3.72 14.52
N VAL A 133 8.49 3.79 13.35
CA VAL A 133 9.95 3.91 13.24
C VAL A 133 10.44 5.18 13.92
N ALA A 134 9.62 6.24 13.94
CA ALA A 134 9.97 7.50 14.58
C ALA A 134 10.21 7.39 16.09
N ASP A 135 9.71 6.34 16.75
CA ASP A 135 9.98 6.07 18.18
C ASP A 135 11.40 5.54 18.42
N TYR A 136 12.04 5.03 17.36
CA TYR A 136 13.41 4.51 17.38
C TYR A 136 14.42 5.52 16.81
N MET A 137 13.95 6.67 16.30
CA MET A 137 14.79 7.71 15.69
C MET A 137 15.31 8.70 16.74
N PRO A 138 16.50 9.31 16.54
CA PRO A 138 16.93 10.43 17.37
C PRO A 138 16.00 11.64 17.21
N ASP A 139 15.68 12.31 18.31
CA ASP A 139 14.76 13.45 18.36
C ASP A 139 15.16 14.59 17.41
N SER A 140 16.45 14.86 17.25
CA SER A 140 16.97 15.90 16.36
C SER A 140 16.52 15.69 14.91
N TYR A 141 16.69 14.47 14.39
CA TYR A 141 16.28 14.11 13.04
C TYR A 141 14.76 14.04 12.91
N ARG A 142 14.07 13.46 13.90
CA ARG A 142 12.59 13.43 13.91
C ARG A 142 11.99 14.84 13.82
N ASN A 143 12.50 15.77 14.61
CA ASN A 143 12.03 17.16 14.61
C ASN A 143 12.35 17.89 13.28
N GLN A 144 13.50 17.62 12.68
CA GLN A 144 13.88 18.20 11.38
C GLN A 144 12.97 17.70 10.24
N LEU A 145 12.59 16.42 10.25
CA LEU A 145 11.78 15.81 9.19
C LEU A 145 10.28 16.08 9.34
N LEU A 146 9.82 16.40 10.56
CA LEU A 146 8.40 16.66 10.85
C LEU A 146 7.79 17.72 9.92
N SER A 147 8.45 18.86 9.75
CA SER A 147 7.99 19.92 8.86
C SER A 147 8.42 19.70 7.40
N LYS A 148 9.62 19.16 7.16
CA LYS A 148 10.20 19.02 5.81
C LYS A 148 9.59 17.90 4.97
N LEU A 149 9.27 16.75 5.58
CA LEU A 149 8.77 15.56 4.88
C LEU A 149 7.35 15.19 5.27
N TRP A 150 6.97 15.36 6.54
CA TRP A 150 5.70 14.83 7.04
C TRP A 150 4.59 15.87 7.13
N ASN A 151 4.81 17.08 6.62
CA ASN A 151 3.81 18.15 6.63
C ASN A 151 3.19 18.36 8.04
N GLY A 152 4.07 18.37 9.04
CA GLY A 152 3.74 18.60 10.45
C GLY A 152 3.31 17.36 11.24
N GLN A 153 3.02 16.22 10.61
CA GLN A 153 2.59 15.01 11.33
C GLN A 153 2.75 13.73 10.50
N LEU A 154 3.14 12.64 11.15
CA LEU A 154 3.07 11.30 10.57
C LEU A 154 1.60 10.84 10.47
N ARG A 155 1.26 10.10 9.41
CA ARG A 155 -0.13 9.72 9.08
C ARG A 155 -0.32 8.25 8.70
N ALA A 156 0.73 7.43 8.72
CA ALA A 156 0.64 6.03 8.27
C ALA A 156 -0.37 5.19 9.05
N ASP A 157 -0.50 5.38 10.37
CA ASP A 157 -1.51 4.63 11.15
C ASP A 157 -2.92 5.08 10.79
N ALA A 158 -3.15 6.38 10.59
CA ALA A 158 -4.44 6.90 10.15
C ALA A 158 -4.82 6.34 8.77
N TYR A 159 -3.86 6.27 7.85
CA TYR A 159 -4.01 5.67 6.54
C TYR A 159 -4.35 4.17 6.62
N LEU A 160 -3.59 3.38 7.38
CA LEU A 160 -3.86 1.94 7.54
C LEU A 160 -5.16 1.65 8.31
N ASN A 161 -5.50 2.45 9.32
CA ASN A 161 -6.77 2.35 10.03
C ASN A 161 -7.94 2.64 9.08
N TRP A 162 -7.83 3.65 8.22
CA TRP A 162 -8.85 3.90 7.21
C TRP A 162 -8.99 2.75 6.21
N ILE A 163 -7.87 2.13 5.80
CA ILE A 163 -7.95 0.94 4.94
C ILE A 163 -8.72 -0.19 5.66
N GLU A 164 -8.41 -0.44 6.94
CA GLU A 164 -9.04 -1.50 7.74
C GLU A 164 -10.52 -1.24 8.02
N ASP A 165 -10.85 -0.04 8.48
CA ASP A 165 -12.15 0.29 9.04
C ASP A 165 -13.13 0.84 7.98
N THR A 166 -12.63 1.35 6.86
CA THR A 166 -13.44 1.99 5.81
C THR A 166 -13.31 1.28 4.46
N LEU A 167 -12.09 1.24 3.89
CA LEU A 167 -11.91 0.78 2.52
C LEU A 167 -12.25 -0.71 2.36
N VAL A 168 -11.67 -1.57 3.19
CA VAL A 168 -11.89 -3.03 3.08
C VAL A 168 -13.38 -3.38 3.27
N PRO A 169 -14.09 -2.88 4.29
CA PRO A 169 -15.54 -3.07 4.42
C PRO A 169 -16.34 -2.52 3.24
N PHE A 170 -15.91 -1.39 2.65
CA PHE A 170 -16.55 -0.83 1.46
C PHE A 170 -16.40 -1.75 0.25
N ILE A 171 -15.18 -2.24 -0.04
CA ILE A 171 -14.92 -3.14 -1.17
C ILE A 171 -15.65 -4.47 -1.00
N GLU A 172 -15.64 -5.05 0.20
CA GLU A 172 -16.36 -6.29 0.52
C GLU A 172 -17.89 -6.15 0.37
N HIS A 173 -18.42 -4.92 0.45
CA HIS A 173 -19.82 -4.63 0.17
C HIS A 173 -20.10 -4.33 -1.31
N ALA A 174 -19.26 -3.48 -1.92
CA ALA A 174 -19.48 -2.96 -3.27
C ALA A 174 -19.24 -4.01 -4.37
N CYS A 175 -18.39 -5.00 -4.11
CA CYS A 175 -17.99 -6.01 -5.08
C CYS A 175 -18.57 -7.39 -4.72
N VAL A 176 -19.27 -8.02 -5.68
CA VAL A 176 -19.91 -9.33 -5.48
C VAL A 176 -18.87 -10.42 -5.28
N ASN A 177 -18.95 -11.21 -4.20
CA ASN A 177 -18.11 -12.38 -3.95
C ASN A 177 -16.60 -12.12 -3.73
N VAL A 178 -16.20 -10.92 -3.31
CA VAL A 178 -14.87 -10.69 -2.73
C VAL A 178 -14.68 -11.53 -1.46
N SER A 179 -13.50 -12.15 -1.31
CA SER A 179 -13.15 -12.93 -0.12
C SER A 179 -12.85 -12.02 1.06
N THR A 180 -13.45 -12.33 2.20
CA THR A 180 -13.25 -11.62 3.47
C THR A 180 -12.11 -12.20 4.31
N LYS A 181 -11.38 -13.19 3.79
CA LYS A 181 -10.29 -13.87 4.52
C LYS A 181 -8.97 -13.09 4.39
N THR A 182 -8.22 -12.98 5.48
CA THR A 182 -6.90 -12.33 5.51
C THR A 182 -5.97 -12.82 4.40
N LYS A 183 -5.87 -14.15 4.21
CA LYS A 183 -5.00 -14.78 3.19
C LYS A 183 -5.34 -14.43 1.72
N ASP A 184 -6.52 -13.82 1.50
CA ASP A 184 -7.03 -13.45 0.19
C ASP A 184 -6.98 -11.93 -0.04
N ARG A 185 -6.46 -11.16 0.93
CA ARG A 185 -6.18 -9.73 0.84
C ARG A 185 -4.66 -9.51 0.76
N MET A 186 -4.22 -8.81 -0.27
CA MET A 186 -2.81 -8.54 -0.55
C MET A 186 -2.60 -7.03 -0.69
N VAL A 187 -1.42 -6.54 -0.34
CA VAL A 187 -1.04 -5.13 -0.51
C VAL A 187 0.25 -5.02 -1.30
N LEU A 188 0.35 -4.03 -2.19
CA LEU A 188 1.49 -3.84 -3.05
C LEU A 188 1.76 -2.35 -3.28
N GLY A 189 3.04 -1.96 -3.25
CA GLY A 189 3.46 -0.64 -3.68
C GLY A 189 4.91 -0.61 -4.12
N SER A 190 5.30 0.46 -4.82
CA SER A 190 6.70 0.73 -5.15
C SER A 190 7.30 1.81 -4.24
N SER A 191 8.63 1.82 -4.09
CA SER A 191 9.31 2.92 -3.41
C SER A 191 8.78 3.09 -1.98
N MET A 192 8.28 4.28 -1.62
CA MET A 192 7.57 4.50 -0.35
C MET A 192 6.29 3.65 -0.21
N GLY A 193 5.60 3.36 -1.31
CA GLY A 193 4.50 2.39 -1.36
C GLY A 193 4.92 1.00 -0.87
N GLY A 194 6.19 0.62 -1.09
CA GLY A 194 6.78 -0.59 -0.53
C GLY A 194 6.99 -0.51 0.98
N LEU A 195 7.39 0.66 1.51
CA LEU A 195 7.54 0.87 2.96
C LEU A 195 6.20 0.72 3.68
N ILE A 196 5.13 1.37 3.19
CA ILE A 196 3.80 1.28 3.79
C ILE A 196 3.18 -0.11 3.63
N SER A 197 3.50 -0.83 2.55
CA SER A 197 3.09 -2.24 2.37
C SER A 197 3.72 -3.15 3.42
N LEU A 198 5.03 -3.00 3.68
CA LEU A 198 5.72 -3.75 4.72
C LEU A 198 5.23 -3.36 6.12
N TYR A 199 5.00 -2.07 6.35
CA TYR A 199 4.42 -1.56 7.60
C TYR A 199 3.00 -2.11 7.84
N ALA A 200 2.18 -2.23 6.80
CA ALA A 200 0.86 -2.85 6.89
C ALA A 200 0.94 -4.31 7.35
N LEU A 201 1.96 -5.06 6.94
CA LEU A 201 2.17 -6.43 7.40
C LEU A 201 2.56 -6.51 8.88
N CYS A 202 3.31 -5.51 9.37
CA CYS A 202 3.70 -5.40 10.78
C CYS A 202 2.50 -5.02 11.67
N GLU A 203 1.77 -3.97 11.28
CA GLU A 203 0.73 -3.36 12.11
C GLU A 203 -0.65 -3.99 11.93
N LYS A 204 -0.92 -4.53 10.74
CA LYS A 204 -2.21 -5.10 10.37
C LYS A 204 -2.07 -6.55 9.85
N PRO A 205 -1.40 -7.48 10.58
CA PRO A 205 -1.22 -8.87 10.14
C PRO A 205 -2.55 -9.65 10.09
N LYS A 206 -3.63 -9.14 10.69
CA LYS A 206 -4.97 -9.75 10.53
C LYS A 206 -5.70 -9.22 9.29
N LEU A 207 -5.21 -8.15 8.68
CA LEU A 207 -5.83 -7.50 7.53
C LEU A 207 -5.29 -8.05 6.20
N PHE A 208 -3.99 -8.18 6.08
CA PHE A 208 -3.33 -8.63 4.85
C PHE A 208 -2.63 -9.96 5.03
N GLY A 209 -2.79 -10.86 4.07
CA GLY A 209 -2.09 -12.14 4.02
C GLY A 209 -0.80 -12.11 3.22
N ALA A 210 -0.57 -11.06 2.43
CA ALA A 210 0.69 -10.85 1.74
C ALA A 210 0.97 -9.37 1.47
N ALA A 211 2.27 -9.04 1.40
CA ALA A 211 2.75 -7.73 0.97
C ALA A 211 3.83 -7.89 -0.12
N ALA A 212 3.81 -7.01 -1.12
CA ALA A 212 4.87 -6.90 -2.12
C ALA A 212 5.45 -5.48 -2.16
N CYS A 213 6.77 -5.40 -2.02
CA CYS A 213 7.50 -4.14 -1.89
C CYS A 213 8.47 -3.99 -3.06
N LEU A 214 7.99 -3.38 -4.15
CA LEU A 214 8.78 -3.17 -5.36
C LEU A 214 9.72 -1.98 -5.20
N SER A 215 11.00 -2.13 -5.54
CA SER A 215 12.01 -1.07 -5.43
C SER A 215 11.89 -0.31 -4.10
N ILE A 216 11.72 -1.06 -3.00
CA ILE A 216 11.38 -0.50 -1.69
C ILE A 216 12.39 0.60 -1.34
N HIS A 217 11.88 1.78 -0.96
CA HIS A 217 12.70 2.97 -0.73
C HIS A 217 13.47 2.87 0.59
N THR A 218 14.45 1.97 0.65
CA THR A 218 15.18 1.62 1.86
C THR A 218 15.98 2.76 2.49
N PRO A 219 16.42 3.83 1.77
CA PRO A 219 16.98 5.00 2.45
C PRO A 219 15.94 5.81 3.24
N MET A 220 14.65 5.65 2.92
CA MET A 220 13.50 6.30 3.56
C MET A 220 13.49 7.84 3.50
N ILE A 221 14.40 8.43 2.75
CA ILE A 221 14.53 9.86 2.51
C ILE A 221 14.96 10.13 1.08
N ASN A 222 14.60 11.31 0.59
CA ASN A 222 15.03 11.80 -0.71
C ASN A 222 16.54 12.04 -0.75
N PHE A 223 17.20 11.61 -1.85
CA PHE A 223 18.64 11.82 -2.05
C PHE A 223 19.07 13.28 -2.00
N GLY A 224 18.21 14.20 -2.45
CA GLY A 224 18.48 15.65 -2.34
C GLY A 224 18.50 16.19 -0.91
N MET A 225 18.12 15.37 0.08
CA MET A 225 18.11 15.69 1.51
C MET A 225 19.14 14.87 2.29
N PHE A 226 20.10 14.21 1.62
CA PHE A 226 21.14 13.45 2.30
C PHE A 226 22.14 14.41 2.94
N GLU A 227 21.94 14.69 4.21
CA GLU A 227 22.97 15.24 5.11
C GLU A 227 23.69 14.06 5.82
N GLU A 228 24.90 14.30 6.30
CA GLU A 228 25.69 13.27 6.99
C GLU A 228 24.89 12.66 8.16
N GLY A 229 24.81 11.32 8.20
CA GLY A 229 24.12 10.58 9.25
C GLY A 229 22.60 10.52 9.14
N MET A 230 21.96 11.23 8.20
CA MET A 230 20.50 11.19 8.04
C MET A 230 20.00 9.81 7.64
N VAL A 231 20.64 9.18 6.66
CA VAL A 231 20.20 7.88 6.16
C VAL A 231 20.32 6.83 7.27
N GLU A 232 21.42 6.82 8.02
CA GLU A 232 21.59 5.96 9.19
C GLU A 232 20.51 6.21 10.25
N ALA A 233 20.17 7.48 10.50
CA ALA A 233 19.14 7.88 11.44
C ALA A 233 17.71 7.47 11.04
N MET A 234 17.50 6.91 9.85
CA MET A 234 16.23 6.30 9.43
C MET A 234 16.36 4.79 9.23
N VAL A 235 17.39 4.35 8.50
CA VAL A 235 17.61 2.96 8.15
C VAL A 235 17.83 2.10 9.39
N ILE A 236 18.66 2.54 10.35
CA ILE A 236 18.93 1.74 11.55
C ILE A 236 17.64 1.60 12.39
N PRO A 237 16.94 2.70 12.75
CA PRO A 237 15.64 2.63 13.41
C PRO A 237 14.62 1.72 12.72
N PHE A 238 14.53 1.78 11.38
CA PHE A 238 13.61 0.93 10.64
C PHE A 238 13.92 -0.55 10.78
N ASN A 239 15.19 -0.93 10.69
CA ASN A 239 15.58 -2.32 10.85
C ASN A 239 15.38 -2.81 12.30
N ILE A 240 15.63 -1.95 13.31
CA ILE A 240 15.32 -2.28 14.71
C ILE A 240 13.81 -2.49 14.89
N TYR A 241 12.99 -1.58 14.37
CA TYR A 241 11.53 -1.70 14.39
C TYR A 241 11.07 -3.03 13.77
N LEU A 242 11.60 -3.40 12.60
CA LEU A 242 11.25 -4.67 11.94
C LEU A 242 11.60 -5.88 12.79
N GLU A 243 12.76 -5.89 13.47
CA GLU A 243 13.14 -7.00 14.36
C GLU A 243 12.21 -7.17 15.55
N GLN A 244 11.56 -6.10 16.02
CA GLN A 244 10.61 -6.14 17.13
C GLN A 244 9.19 -6.51 16.68
N GLU A 245 8.73 -5.93 15.57
CA GLU A 245 7.31 -5.94 15.21
C GLU A 245 6.96 -6.93 14.10
N LEU A 246 7.87 -7.17 13.14
CA LEU A 246 7.61 -8.12 12.06
C LEU A 246 7.89 -9.54 12.54
N LYS A 247 6.95 -10.45 12.28
CA LYS A 247 7.09 -11.87 12.65
C LYS A 247 6.95 -12.73 11.41
N ALA A 248 8.04 -13.39 11.02
CA ALA A 248 7.95 -14.42 10.00
C ALA A 248 7.09 -15.57 10.54
N ASP A 249 6.00 -15.85 9.85
CA ASP A 249 5.10 -16.95 10.18
C ASP A 249 4.75 -17.78 8.95
N LYS A 250 3.93 -18.81 9.13
CA LYS A 250 3.52 -19.70 8.05
C LYS A 250 2.34 -19.17 7.22
N LYS A 251 1.80 -17.99 7.57
CA LYS A 251 0.56 -17.41 7.03
C LYS A 251 0.83 -16.28 6.06
N HIS A 252 1.79 -15.41 6.36
CA HIS A 252 2.06 -14.18 5.63
C HIS A 252 3.14 -14.37 4.59
N LYS A 253 2.88 -13.91 3.36
CA LYS A 253 3.91 -13.84 2.32
C LYS A 253 4.49 -12.45 2.20
N LEU A 254 5.79 -12.38 1.94
CA LEU A 254 6.50 -11.13 1.74
C LEU A 254 7.35 -11.23 0.46
N TYR A 255 7.09 -10.33 -0.47
CA TYR A 255 7.93 -10.10 -1.64
C TYR A 255 8.68 -8.78 -1.50
N ILE A 256 9.97 -8.77 -1.78
CA ILE A 256 10.79 -7.55 -1.80
C ILE A 256 11.70 -7.56 -3.01
N ASP A 257 11.82 -6.44 -3.71
CA ASP A 257 12.85 -6.31 -4.73
C ASP A 257 13.53 -4.94 -4.77
N ARG A 258 14.59 -4.89 -5.58
CA ARG A 258 15.17 -3.66 -6.10
C ARG A 258 15.64 -3.83 -7.52
N GLY A 259 15.64 -2.73 -8.28
CA GLY A 259 16.38 -2.62 -9.51
C GLY A 259 17.89 -2.42 -9.30
N THR A 260 18.57 -2.12 -10.39
CA THR A 260 20.02 -1.89 -10.44
C THR A 260 20.41 -0.61 -11.16
N GLU A 261 19.44 0.09 -11.76
CA GLU A 261 19.65 1.30 -12.52
C GLU A 261 19.03 2.51 -11.85
N THR A 262 19.47 3.71 -12.22
CA THR A 262 18.94 5.00 -11.74
C THR A 262 18.98 5.11 -10.21
N LEU A 263 17.86 5.40 -9.55
CA LEU A 263 17.78 5.54 -8.10
C LEU A 263 18.06 4.23 -7.35
N ASP A 264 17.60 3.10 -7.91
CA ASP A 264 17.72 1.78 -7.27
C ASP A 264 19.18 1.31 -7.17
N ALA A 265 20.06 1.78 -8.04
CA ALA A 265 21.50 1.49 -8.00
C ALA A 265 22.11 1.87 -6.64
N TYR A 266 21.63 2.96 -6.04
CA TYR A 266 22.10 3.48 -4.76
C TYR A 266 21.49 2.77 -3.55
N TYR A 267 20.47 1.92 -3.73
CA TYR A 267 19.81 1.23 -2.61
C TYR A 267 20.56 0.00 -2.12
N ALA A 268 21.53 -0.52 -2.88
CA ALA A 268 22.24 -1.76 -2.57
C ALA A 268 22.66 -1.91 -1.08
N PRO A 269 23.44 -1.00 -0.46
CA PRO A 269 23.88 -1.17 0.93
C PRO A 269 22.71 -1.20 1.94
N TYR A 270 21.66 -0.44 1.69
CA TYR A 270 20.49 -0.34 2.59
C TYR A 270 19.52 -1.51 2.38
N HIS A 271 19.41 -2.00 1.15
CA HIS A 271 18.67 -3.20 0.80
C HIS A 271 19.34 -4.43 1.39
N ASP A 272 20.66 -4.58 1.29
CA ASP A 272 21.39 -5.69 1.89
C ASP A 272 21.22 -5.70 3.42
N ARG A 273 21.18 -4.54 4.06
CA ARG A 273 20.85 -4.43 5.50
C ARG A 273 19.44 -4.92 5.79
N LEU A 274 18.45 -4.51 5.00
CA LEU A 274 17.07 -4.96 5.12
C LEU A 274 16.97 -6.49 4.97
N LEU A 275 17.60 -7.08 3.96
CA LEU A 275 17.60 -8.53 3.73
C LEU A 275 18.23 -9.28 4.90
N ASN A 276 19.34 -8.78 5.46
CA ASN A 276 19.96 -9.36 6.65
C ASN A 276 19.04 -9.32 7.87
N THR A 277 18.31 -8.21 8.07
CA THR A 277 17.31 -8.10 9.13
C THR A 277 16.15 -9.08 8.93
N LEU A 278 15.61 -9.17 7.71
CA LEU A 278 14.53 -10.10 7.38
C LEU A 278 14.96 -11.56 7.57
N ALA A 279 16.19 -11.89 7.20
CA ALA A 279 16.75 -13.22 7.40
C ALA A 279 16.82 -13.59 8.89
N ARG A 280 17.20 -12.65 9.78
CA ARG A 280 17.19 -12.85 11.24
C ARG A 280 15.79 -13.08 11.81
N ILE A 281 14.77 -12.46 11.20
CA ILE A 281 13.36 -12.61 11.59
C ILE A 281 12.76 -13.93 11.07
N GLY A 282 13.38 -14.55 10.05
CA GLY A 282 12.95 -15.81 9.44
C GLY A 282 12.38 -15.69 8.02
N TYR A 283 12.40 -14.49 7.44
CA TYR A 283 12.17 -14.25 6.01
C TYR A 283 13.50 -14.38 5.27
N ASN A 284 13.85 -15.61 4.90
CA ASN A 284 15.05 -15.93 4.13
C ASN A 284 14.70 -16.85 2.93
N THR A 285 15.69 -17.15 2.09
CA THR A 285 15.53 -17.92 0.85
C THR A 285 15.04 -19.36 1.05
N GLN A 286 15.05 -19.89 2.28
CA GLN A 286 14.48 -21.20 2.60
C GLN A 286 12.99 -21.12 2.93
N SER A 287 12.46 -19.93 3.19
CA SER A 287 11.05 -19.72 3.50
C SER A 287 10.22 -19.71 2.21
N PRO A 288 9.22 -20.60 2.03
CA PRO A 288 8.30 -20.52 0.88
C PRO A 288 7.34 -19.33 0.98
N ARG A 289 7.46 -18.53 2.03
CA ARG A 289 6.71 -17.31 2.29
C ARG A 289 7.53 -16.06 2.06
N PHE A 290 8.78 -16.18 1.61
CA PHE A 290 9.62 -15.07 1.23
C PHE A 290 10.08 -15.21 -0.21
N LEU A 291 10.06 -14.12 -0.96
CA LEU A 291 10.72 -14.03 -2.25
C LEU A 291 11.41 -12.68 -2.36
N GLU A 292 12.72 -12.71 -2.63
CA GLU A 292 13.50 -11.52 -2.93
C GLU A 292 13.95 -11.52 -4.39
N ALA A 293 14.18 -10.34 -4.96
CA ALA A 293 14.77 -10.21 -6.28
C ALA A 293 15.69 -8.98 -6.41
N ILE A 294 16.79 -9.14 -7.14
CA ILE A 294 17.60 -8.05 -7.68
C ILE A 294 17.41 -8.05 -9.19
N VAL A 295 16.76 -7.02 -9.71
CA VAL A 295 16.30 -6.97 -11.10
C VAL A 295 17.32 -6.19 -11.94
N GLN A 296 18.14 -6.94 -12.68
CA GLN A 296 19.19 -6.37 -13.52
C GLN A 296 18.61 -5.49 -14.63
N GLY A 297 19.17 -4.29 -14.81
CA GLY A 297 18.72 -3.30 -15.81
C GLY A 297 17.41 -2.60 -15.48
N ALA A 298 16.77 -2.87 -14.33
CA ALA A 298 15.55 -2.19 -13.92
C ALA A 298 15.86 -0.85 -13.23
N ALA A 299 15.15 0.19 -13.67
CA ALA A 299 15.18 1.53 -13.10
C ALA A 299 14.12 1.70 -12.00
N HIS A 300 14.17 2.85 -11.31
CA HIS A 300 13.17 3.26 -10.31
C HIS A 300 12.01 4.02 -10.97
N ASP A 301 11.28 3.35 -11.86
CA ASP A 301 10.18 3.93 -12.63
C ASP A 301 9.03 2.95 -12.90
N GLU A 302 7.88 3.48 -13.33
CA GLU A 302 6.67 2.71 -13.57
C GLU A 302 6.84 1.67 -14.68
N LYS A 303 7.58 2.00 -15.75
CA LYS A 303 7.88 1.05 -16.83
C LYS A 303 8.67 -0.16 -16.34
N SER A 304 9.62 0.03 -15.42
CA SER A 304 10.41 -1.06 -14.86
C SER A 304 9.61 -1.90 -13.88
N TRP A 305 8.69 -1.30 -13.11
CA TRP A 305 7.76 -2.05 -12.26
C TRP A 305 6.75 -2.85 -13.08
N ALA A 306 6.16 -2.25 -14.13
CA ALA A 306 5.22 -2.89 -15.05
C ALA A 306 5.78 -4.19 -15.65
N LYS A 307 7.04 -4.15 -16.14
CA LYS A 307 7.70 -5.28 -16.80
C LYS A 307 7.82 -6.55 -15.96
N ARG A 308 7.73 -6.44 -14.63
CA ARG A 308 7.94 -7.56 -13.69
C ARG A 308 6.77 -7.74 -12.72
N LEU A 309 5.65 -7.08 -12.96
CA LEU A 309 4.53 -7.00 -12.02
C LEU A 309 3.84 -8.36 -11.79
N ASP A 310 3.91 -9.26 -12.77
CA ASP A 310 3.42 -10.63 -12.69
C ASP A 310 4.10 -11.45 -11.59
N VAL A 311 5.41 -11.30 -11.40
CA VAL A 311 6.19 -12.07 -10.42
C VAL A 311 5.68 -11.90 -8.98
N PRO A 312 5.62 -10.68 -8.40
CA PRO A 312 5.11 -10.50 -7.05
C PRO A 312 3.63 -10.88 -6.92
N ILE A 313 2.81 -10.57 -7.94
CA ILE A 313 1.38 -10.86 -7.90
C ILE A 313 1.13 -12.37 -7.87
N LEU A 314 1.75 -13.14 -8.77
CA LEU A 314 1.64 -14.59 -8.80
C LEU A 314 2.13 -15.19 -7.48
N PHE A 315 3.30 -14.76 -6.99
CA PHE A 315 3.84 -15.22 -5.70
C PHE A 315 2.85 -15.00 -4.55
N MET A 316 2.22 -13.83 -4.46
CA MET A 316 1.22 -13.55 -3.42
C MET A 316 -0.06 -14.40 -3.60
N LEU A 317 -0.53 -14.56 -4.84
CA LEU A 317 -1.76 -15.27 -5.16
C LEU A 317 -1.68 -16.78 -4.89
N THR A 318 -0.57 -17.43 -5.27
CA THR A 318 -0.47 -18.91 -5.32
C THR A 318 0.09 -19.48 -4.03
N ASP A 319 -0.66 -20.31 -3.30
CA ASP A 319 -0.01 -21.12 -2.27
C ASP A 319 0.93 -22.10 -2.96
N ASN A 320 2.23 -22.05 -2.66
CA ASN A 320 3.22 -23.05 -3.10
C ASN A 320 2.92 -24.40 -2.42
N ARG A 321 1.79 -24.99 -2.77
CA ARG A 321 1.53 -26.42 -2.64
C ARG A 321 1.83 -26.99 -4.02
N SER A 322 3.11 -27.29 -4.23
CA SER A 322 3.60 -28.30 -5.17
C SER A 322 2.90 -28.34 -6.53
N GLN A 323 3.54 -27.78 -7.55
CA GLN A 323 3.59 -28.43 -8.86
C GLN A 323 5.05 -28.62 -9.22
#